data_AF-A0A1M6NXY9-F1
#
_entry.id   AF-A0A1M6NXY9-F1
#
_cell.length_a   1.000
_cell.length_b   1.000
_cell.length_c   1.000
_cell.angle_alpha   90.00
_cell.angle_beta   90.00
_cell.angle_gamma   90.00
#
_symmetry.space_group_name_H-M   'P 1'
#
loop_
_entity.id
_entity.type
_entity.pdbx_description
1 polymer ?
#
loop_
_entity_poly.entity_id
_entity_poly.type
_entity_poly.pdbx_seq_one_letter_code
_entity_poly.pdbx_strand_id
1 'polypeptide(L)'
;MKCLIFKNSSGFSLLEIIVTLTVAAVLATVLIAFTGTAVQRAGEPAARLSDIYGLQQVMENITGYYVDVAHGEDALSRLYNAIESEDTDPSTGFGAYKSSKSWVYYNASREEVTSSAQTSDTMLKIVLEPVAGESTIKLTAFFVR
;
A
#
# COMPACT_ATOMS: atom_id res chain seq x y z
N MET A 1 1.71 -63.10 22.35
CA MET A 1 1.26 -61.74 21.92
C MET A 1 -0.07 -61.46 22.58
N LYS A 2 -0.09 -60.61 23.61
CA LYS A 2 -1.27 -60.34 24.42
C LYS A 2 -1.76 -58.94 24.05
N CYS A 3 -2.83 -58.90 23.26
CA CYS A 3 -3.52 -57.68 22.86
C CYS A 3 -4.26 -57.14 24.09
N LEU A 4 -3.77 -56.05 24.67
CA LEU A 4 -4.43 -55.31 25.74
C LEU A 4 -5.37 -54.27 25.13
N ILE A 5 -6.52 -54.72 24.63
CA ILE A 5 -7.67 -53.83 24.44
C ILE A 5 -8.44 -53.84 25.76
N PHE A 6 -8.32 -52.76 26.52
CA PHE A 6 -9.22 -52.46 27.62
C PHE A 6 -10.62 -52.25 27.04
N LYS A 7 -11.47 -53.27 27.13
CA LYS A 7 -12.90 -53.17 26.86
C LYS A 7 -13.61 -52.93 28.19
N ASN A 8 -13.75 -51.65 28.56
CA ASN A 8 -14.69 -51.24 29.60
C ASN A 8 -15.98 -50.75 28.93
N SER A 9 -17.09 -51.41 29.24
CA SER A 9 -18.43 -51.08 28.73
C SER A 9 -19.16 -50.16 29.73
N SER A 10 -18.52 -49.06 30.15
CA SER A 10 -19.13 -48.04 31.01
C SER A 10 -19.50 -46.85 30.14
N GLY A 11 -20.78 -46.47 30.12
CA GLY A 11 -21.23 -45.26 29.45
C GLY A 11 -20.51 -44.01 29.97
N PHE A 12 -20.47 -42.96 29.15
CA PHE A 12 -19.88 -41.66 29.51
C PHE A 12 -20.39 -41.21 30.88
N SER A 13 -19.46 -41.02 31.82
CA SER A 13 -19.79 -40.39 33.10
C SER A 13 -20.17 -38.92 32.86
N LEU A 14 -21.17 -38.42 33.58
CA LEU A 14 -21.55 -37.01 33.53
C LEU A 14 -20.35 -36.11 33.84
N LEU A 15 -19.47 -36.55 34.74
CA LEU A 15 -18.25 -35.81 35.09
C LEU A 15 -17.24 -35.79 33.93
N GLU A 16 -17.12 -36.87 33.16
CA GLU A 16 -16.22 -36.95 32.01
C GLU A 16 -16.68 -36.03 30.87
N ILE A 17 -18.00 -35.94 30.64
CA ILE A 17 -18.56 -35.00 29.66
C ILE A 17 -18.26 -33.54 30.07
N ILE A 18 -18.45 -33.20 31.34
CA ILE A 18 -18.18 -31.83 31.82
C ILE A 18 -16.71 -31.49 31.68
N VAL A 19 -15.80 -32.38 32.10
CA VAL A 19 -14.35 -32.13 32.05
C VAL A 19 -13.86 -32.03 30.60
N THR A 20 -14.35 -32.86 29.68
CA THR A 20 -13.96 -32.77 28.28
C THR A 20 -14.48 -31.49 27.61
N LEU A 21 -15.71 -31.06 27.93
CA LEU A 21 -16.25 -29.79 27.45
C LEU A 21 -15.50 -28.57 27.99
N THR A 22 -15.10 -28.57 29.27
CA THR A 22 -14.33 -27.46 29.84
C THR A 22 -12.94 -27.38 29.24
N VAL A 23 -12.25 -28.51 29.06
CA VAL A 23 -10.95 -28.55 28.38
C VAL A 23 -11.09 -28.10 26.91
N ALA A 24 -12.11 -28.58 26.19
CA ALA A 24 -12.39 -28.15 24.83
C ALA A 24 -12.68 -26.65 24.73
N ALA A 25 -13.44 -26.08 25.67
CA ALA A 25 -13.74 -24.64 25.69
C ALA A 25 -12.47 -23.80 25.93
N VAL A 26 -11.59 -24.21 26.85
CA VAL A 26 -10.31 -23.53 27.10
C VAL A 26 -9.39 -23.62 25.88
N LEU A 27 -9.32 -24.77 25.21
CA LEU A 27 -8.52 -24.92 24.00
C LEU A 27 -9.08 -24.08 22.84
N ALA A 28 -10.41 -24.00 22.70
CA ALA A 28 -11.06 -23.20 21.68
C ALA A 28 -10.80 -21.69 21.87
N THR A 29 -10.84 -21.18 23.11
CA THR A 29 -10.56 -19.76 23.37
C THR A 29 -9.09 -19.41 23.09
N VAL A 30 -8.16 -20.28 23.48
CA VAL A 30 -6.74 -20.12 23.16
C VAL A 30 -6.53 -20.12 21.65
N LEU A 31 -7.14 -21.06 20.91
CA LEU A 31 -7.04 -21.12 19.46
C LEU A 31 -7.53 -19.82 18.80
N ILE A 32 -8.72 -19.34 19.17
CA ILE A 32 -9.31 -18.11 18.63
C ILE A 32 -8.43 -16.89 18.94
N ALA A 33 -7.85 -16.81 20.14
CA ALA A 33 -6.96 -15.71 20.52
C ALA A 33 -5.71 -15.64 19.62
N PHE A 34 -5.18 -16.80 19.20
CA PHE A 34 -4.00 -16.87 18.33
C PHE A 34 -4.32 -16.77 16.84
N THR A 35 -5.43 -17.33 16.37
CA THR A 35 -5.78 -17.34 14.94
C THR A 35 -6.60 -16.13 14.51
N GLY A 36 -7.36 -15.51 15.43
CA GLY A 36 -8.27 -14.40 15.11
C GLY A 36 -7.55 -13.19 14.51
N THR A 37 -6.38 -12.84 15.05
CA THR A 37 -5.60 -11.69 14.58
C THR A 37 -4.86 -11.97 13.27
N ALA A 38 -4.32 -13.18 13.11
CA ALA A 38 -3.59 -13.59 11.91
C ALA A 38 -4.53 -13.70 10.69
N VAL A 39 -5.73 -14.27 10.86
CA VAL A 39 -6.71 -14.40 9.78
C VAL A 39 -7.29 -13.05 9.38
N GLN A 40 -7.58 -12.17 10.35
CA GLN A 40 -8.12 -10.83 10.06
C GLN A 40 -7.12 -9.94 9.31
N ARG A 41 -5.82 -10.09 9.55
CA ARG A 41 -4.77 -9.26 8.93
C ARG A 41 -4.12 -9.89 7.69
N ALA A 42 -4.50 -11.10 7.30
CA ALA A 42 -3.89 -11.78 6.15
C ALA A 42 -4.15 -11.07 4.82
N GLY A 43 -5.26 -10.33 4.68
CA GLY A 43 -5.58 -9.58 3.47
C GLY A 43 -4.85 -8.23 3.34
N GLU A 44 -4.43 -7.66 4.46
CA GLU A 44 -3.78 -6.33 4.52
C GLU A 44 -2.49 -6.24 3.68
N PRO A 45 -1.52 -7.17 3.78
CA PRO A 45 -0.32 -7.09 2.96
C PRO A 45 -0.61 -7.27 1.47
N ALA A 46 -1.61 -8.07 1.10
CA ALA A 46 -1.97 -8.27 -0.30
C ALA A 46 -2.63 -7.02 -0.91
N ALA A 47 -3.54 -6.38 -0.18
CA ALA A 47 -4.14 -5.11 -0.58
C ALA A 47 -3.09 -4.01 -0.71
N ARG A 48 -2.20 -3.88 0.28
CA ARG A 48 -1.08 -2.92 0.26
C ARG A 48 -0.15 -3.12 -0.94
N LEU A 49 0.17 -4.37 -1.28
CA LEU A 49 0.98 -4.67 -2.45
C LEU A 49 0.28 -4.24 -3.74
N SER A 50 -1.02 -4.53 -3.88
CA SER A 50 -1.82 -4.10 -5.03
C SER A 50 -1.77 -2.58 -5.20
N ASP A 51 -1.91 -1.82 -4.11
CA ASP A 51 -1.83 -0.36 -4.14
C ASP A 51 -0.45 0.10 -4.61
N ILE A 52 0.65 -0.46 -4.05
CA ILE A 52 2.02 -0.10 -4.43
C ILE A 52 2.27 -0.35 -5.92
N TYR A 53 1.87 -1.52 -6.45
CA TYR A 53 2.05 -1.82 -7.87
C TYR A 53 1.24 -0.89 -8.76
N GLY A 54 0.01 -0.54 -8.35
CA GLY A 54 -0.81 0.44 -9.04
C GLY A 54 -0.12 1.81 -9.11
N LEU A 55 0.38 2.32 -7.99
CA LEU A 55 1.13 3.59 -7.97
C LEU A 55 2.40 3.53 -8.81
N GLN A 56 3.12 2.40 -8.78
CA GLN A 56 4.34 2.24 -9.55
C GLN A 56 4.05 2.31 -11.05
N GLN A 57 3.00 1.61 -11.52
CA GLN A 57 2.58 1.67 -12.91
C GLN A 57 2.22 3.10 -13.35
N VAL A 58 1.51 3.85 -12.49
CA VAL A 58 1.22 5.27 -12.75
C VAL A 58 2.51 6.08 -12.87
N MET A 59 3.46 5.91 -11.95
CA MET A 59 4.75 6.61 -12.01
C MET A 59 5.56 6.25 -13.26
N GLU A 60 5.49 5.00 -13.71
CA GLU A 60 6.13 4.56 -14.95
C GLU A 60 5.50 5.27 -16.17
N ASN A 61 4.16 5.40 -16.20
CA ASN A 61 3.46 6.13 -17.25
C ASN A 61 3.83 7.63 -17.26
N ILE A 62 3.87 8.27 -16.09
CA ILE A 62 4.30 9.67 -15.92
C ILE A 62 5.75 9.84 -16.41
N THR A 63 6.63 8.92 -16.02
CA THR A 63 8.04 8.96 -16.43
C THR A 63 8.19 8.73 -17.93
N GLY A 64 7.41 7.82 -18.52
CA GLY A 64 7.37 7.58 -19.96
C GLY A 64 6.94 8.82 -20.73
N TYR A 65 5.89 9.51 -20.27
CA TYR A 65 5.47 10.78 -20.85
C TYR A 65 6.55 11.85 -20.72
N TYR A 66 7.17 11.97 -19.54
CA TYR A 66 8.28 12.91 -19.33
C TYR A 66 9.44 12.65 -20.30
N VAL A 67 9.86 11.39 -20.50
CA VAL A 67 10.95 11.03 -21.42
C VAL A 67 10.58 11.34 -22.88
N ASP A 68 9.32 11.15 -23.27
CA ASP A 68 8.84 11.50 -24.61
C ASP A 68 8.93 13.02 -24.86
N VAL A 69 8.51 13.83 -23.89
CA VAL A 69 8.52 15.30 -23.99
C VAL A 69 9.86 15.94 -23.61
N ALA A 70 10.79 15.20 -23.00
CA ALA A 70 12.10 15.70 -22.53
C ALA A 70 12.99 16.25 -23.65
N HIS A 71 12.76 15.83 -24.89
CA HIS A 71 13.50 16.33 -26.05
C HIS A 71 13.04 17.72 -26.52
N GLY A 72 11.92 18.23 -26.00
CA GLY A 72 11.39 19.56 -26.30
C GLY A 72 11.79 20.63 -25.29
N GLU A 73 11.71 21.90 -25.69
CA GLU A 73 11.73 23.01 -24.73
C GLU A 73 10.48 22.89 -23.81
N ASP A 74 10.65 23.15 -22.52
CA ASP A 74 9.59 23.17 -21.49
C ASP A 74 8.97 21.82 -21.09
N ALA A 75 9.72 20.72 -21.20
CA ALA A 75 9.29 19.37 -20.77
C ALA A 75 8.66 19.33 -19.36
N LEU A 76 9.27 20.01 -18.39
CA LEU A 76 8.75 20.08 -17.01
C LEU A 76 7.41 20.81 -16.91
N SER A 77 7.21 21.90 -17.66
CA SER A 77 5.95 22.63 -17.68
C SER A 77 4.83 21.81 -18.30
N ARG A 78 5.16 21.06 -19.36
CA ARG A 78 4.23 20.14 -20.02
C ARG A 78 3.82 18.99 -19.12
N LEU A 79 4.77 18.43 -18.37
CA LEU A 79 4.50 17.41 -17.36
C LEU A 79 3.61 17.96 -16.24
N TYR A 80 3.92 19.15 -15.72
CA TYR A 80 3.13 19.82 -14.69
C TYR A 80 1.67 19.98 -15.12
N ASN A 81 1.44 20.51 -16.33
CA ASN A 81 0.10 20.74 -16.86
C ASN A 81 -0.65 19.43 -17.16
N ALA A 82 0.05 18.39 -17.63
CA ALA A 82 -0.56 17.08 -17.87
C ALA A 82 -1.12 16.48 -16.56
N ILE A 83 -0.34 16.53 -15.48
CA ILE A 83 -0.77 16.04 -14.17
C ILE A 83 -1.94 16.88 -13.62
N GLU A 84 -1.90 18.20 -13.79
CA GLU A 84 -3.00 19.09 -13.38
C GLU A 84 -4.32 18.81 -14.12
N SER A 85 -4.25 18.46 -15.41
CA SER A 85 -5.43 18.07 -16.17
C SER A 85 -6.06 16.77 -15.66
N GLU A 86 -5.24 15.82 -15.20
CA GLU A 86 -5.70 14.52 -14.72
C GLU A 86 -6.26 14.58 -13.28
N ASP A 87 -5.79 15.51 -12.44
CA ASP A 87 -6.39 15.79 -11.13
C ASP A 87 -7.87 16.23 -11.25
N THR A 88 -8.28 16.75 -12.41
CA THR A 88 -9.65 17.21 -12.68
C THR A 88 -10.53 16.11 -13.31
N ASP A 89 -9.97 15.23 -14.17
CA ASP A 89 -10.67 14.12 -14.81
C ASP A 89 -9.77 12.86 -14.95
N PRO A 90 -9.88 11.86 -14.06
CA PRO A 90 -8.95 10.71 -13.96
C PRO A 90 -9.15 9.61 -15.03
N SER A 91 -9.82 9.90 -16.15
CA SER A 91 -10.26 8.88 -17.12
C SER A 91 -9.40 8.73 -18.37
N THR A 92 -8.34 9.53 -18.56
CA THR A 92 -7.64 9.61 -19.86
C THR A 92 -6.10 9.73 -19.84
N GLY A 93 -5.44 9.59 -18.69
CA GLY A 93 -3.99 9.84 -18.58
C GLY A 93 -3.17 8.65 -18.09
N PHE A 94 -2.54 8.83 -16.93
CA PHE A 94 -1.57 7.92 -16.33
C PHE A 94 -2.20 6.86 -15.41
N GLY A 95 -3.44 7.08 -14.93
CA GLY A 95 -4.23 6.13 -14.16
C GLY A 95 -4.94 6.75 -12.95
N ALA A 96 -5.53 5.94 -12.08
CA ALA A 96 -6.20 6.44 -10.88
C ALA A 96 -5.18 6.69 -9.75
N TYR A 97 -4.93 7.96 -9.41
CA TYR A 97 -4.07 8.36 -8.30
C TYR A 97 -4.53 9.69 -7.68
N LYS A 98 -4.00 10.03 -6.50
CA LYS A 98 -4.01 11.38 -5.94
C LYS A 98 -2.60 11.94 -6.03
N SER A 99 -2.44 13.20 -6.44
CA SER A 99 -1.12 13.81 -6.56
C SER A 99 -0.94 15.05 -5.69
N SER A 100 0.29 15.29 -5.30
CA SER A 100 0.77 16.57 -4.77
C SER A 100 2.03 16.96 -5.55
N LYS A 101 2.00 18.15 -6.14
CA LYS A 101 3.06 18.69 -7.00
C LYS A 101 3.67 19.93 -6.36
N SER A 102 4.99 20.03 -6.42
CA SER A 102 5.73 21.18 -5.89
C SER A 102 6.99 21.43 -6.70
N TRP A 103 7.29 22.70 -6.96
CA TRP A 103 8.59 23.09 -7.51
C TRP A 103 9.58 23.20 -6.36
N VAL A 104 10.70 22.50 -6.44
CA VAL A 104 11.71 22.50 -5.37
C VAL A 104 13.10 22.77 -5.92
N TYR A 105 13.97 23.33 -5.11
CA TYR A 105 15.40 23.45 -5.38
C TYR A 105 16.18 23.27 -4.07
N TYR A 106 17.46 23.00 -4.16
CA TYR A 106 18.33 22.88 -2.99
C TYR A 106 19.16 24.15 -2.82
N ASN A 107 19.02 24.82 -1.68
CA ASN A 107 19.79 26.02 -1.39
C ASN A 107 21.28 25.69 -1.11
N ALA A 108 22.12 26.72 -0.95
CA ALA A 108 23.55 26.54 -0.65
C ALA A 108 23.81 25.76 0.67
N SER A 109 22.84 25.73 1.58
CA SER A 109 22.86 24.99 2.85
C SER A 109 22.39 23.53 2.72
N ARG A 110 22.07 23.06 1.50
CA ARG A 110 21.54 21.72 1.18
C ARG A 110 20.14 21.44 1.72
N GLU A 111 19.35 22.48 1.96
CA GLU A 111 17.96 22.34 2.38
C GLU A 111 17.02 22.38 1.17
N GLU A 112 15.97 21.55 1.20
CA GLU A 112 14.91 21.59 0.20
C GLU A 112 14.07 22.86 0.42
N VAL A 113 13.98 23.71 -0.60
CA VAL A 113 13.15 24.91 -0.57
C VAL A 113 12.11 24.80 -1.68
N THR A 114 10.85 25.10 -1.33
CA THR A 114 9.75 25.16 -2.31
C THR A 114 9.73 26.51 -3.01
N SER A 115 9.55 26.49 -4.33
CA SER A 115 9.36 27.66 -5.18
C SER A 115 7.89 27.76 -5.62
N SER A 116 7.39 28.99 -5.81
CA SER A 116 6.05 29.24 -6.34
C SER A 116 5.97 29.12 -7.87
N ALA A 117 7.10 29.04 -8.56
CA ALA A 117 7.17 28.96 -10.01
C ALA A 117 8.39 28.17 -10.48
N GLN A 118 8.30 27.64 -11.70
CA GLN A 118 9.41 27.02 -12.39
C GLN A 118 10.47 28.06 -12.75
N THR A 119 11.70 27.85 -12.29
CA THR A 119 12.90 28.60 -12.66
C THR A 119 13.95 27.67 -13.27
N SER A 120 15.10 28.20 -13.68
CA SER A 120 16.17 27.40 -14.29
C SER A 120 16.79 26.35 -13.36
N ASP A 121 16.66 26.51 -12.04
CA ASP A 121 17.29 25.66 -11.02
C ASP A 121 16.26 24.80 -10.25
N THR A 122 14.97 24.96 -10.55
CA THR A 122 13.92 24.18 -9.90
C THR A 122 13.71 22.84 -10.59
N MET A 123 13.53 21.80 -9.79
CA MET A 123 13.05 20.49 -10.19
C MET A 123 11.58 20.33 -9.80
N LEU A 124 10.85 19.50 -10.55
CA LEU A 124 9.47 19.15 -10.24
C LEU A 124 9.44 17.95 -9.31
N LYS A 125 8.89 18.13 -8.11
CA LYS A 125 8.61 17.07 -7.14
C LYS A 125 7.15 16.64 -7.30
N ILE A 126 6.95 15.35 -7.51
CA ILE A 126 5.62 14.73 -7.59
C ILE A 126 5.53 13.67 -6.50
N VAL A 127 4.46 13.74 -5.72
CA VAL A 127 4.11 12.76 -4.70
C VAL A 127 2.77 12.15 -5.07
N LEU A 128 2.75 10.83 -5.26
CA LEU A 128 1.55 10.07 -5.56
C LEU A 128 1.03 9.33 -4.33
N GLU A 129 -0.28 9.25 -4.22
CA GLU A 129 -1.03 8.52 -3.20
C GLU A 129 -2.15 7.67 -3.86
N PRO A 130 -2.50 6.50 -3.30
CA PRO A 130 -3.59 5.69 -3.83
C PRO A 130 -4.94 6.40 -3.66
N VAL A 131 -5.85 6.22 -4.64
CA VAL A 131 -7.20 6.80 -4.58
C VAL A 131 -8.04 6.13 -3.49
N ALA A 132 -8.00 4.79 -3.45
CA ALA A 132 -8.72 3.93 -2.51
C ALA A 132 -7.72 2.99 -1.82
N GLY A 133 -7.00 3.52 -0.83
CA GLY A 133 -5.96 2.78 -0.09
C GLY A 133 -5.45 3.59 1.11
N GLU A 134 -4.51 3.02 1.87
CA GLU A 134 -3.92 3.74 3.00
C GLU A 134 -3.10 4.96 2.52
N SER A 135 -3.44 6.16 2.99
CA SER A 135 -2.71 7.41 2.69
C SER A 135 -1.26 7.44 3.19
N THR A 136 -0.82 6.41 3.92
CA THR A 136 0.58 6.21 4.32
C THR A 136 1.47 5.74 3.17
N ILE A 137 0.89 5.16 2.11
CA ILE A 137 1.67 4.73 0.93
C ILE A 137 1.85 5.94 0.02
N LYS A 138 3.09 6.44 -0.04
CA LYS A 138 3.46 7.57 -0.91
C LYS A 138 4.61 7.16 -1.81
N LEU A 139 4.50 7.49 -3.09
CA LEU A 139 5.58 7.35 -4.05
C LEU A 139 6.02 8.74 -4.48
N THR A 140 7.29 9.07 -4.26
CA THR A 140 7.85 10.40 -4.58
C THR A 140 8.86 10.27 -5.70
N ALA A 141 8.77 11.16 -6.67
CA ALA A 141 9.73 11.29 -7.75
C ALA A 141 10.12 12.75 -7.98
N PHE A 142 11.33 12.93 -8.50
CA PHE A 142 11.89 14.22 -8.87
C PHE A 142 12.23 14.21 -10.35
N PHE A 143 11.80 15.24 -11.05
CA PHE A 143 12.06 15.45 -12.46
C PHE A 143 12.85 16.74 -12.63
N VAL A 144 13.94 16.66 -13.37
CA VAL A 144 14.84 17.79 -13.65
C VAL A 144 14.66 18.21 -15.10
N ARG A 145 15.39 19.24 -15.55
CA ARG A 145 15.43 19.59 -16.97
C ARG A 145 16.46 18.73 -17.70
#